data_AF-A0A379U0S7-F1
#
_entry.id   AF-A0A379U0S7-F1
#
_cell.length_a   1.000
_cell.length_b   1.000
_cell.length_c   1.000
_cell.angle_alpha   90.00
_cell.angle_beta   90.00
_cell.angle_gamma   90.00
#
_symmetry.space_group_name_H-M   'P 1'
#
loop_
_entity.id
_entity.type
_entity.pdbx_description
1 polymer ?
#
loop_
_entity_poly.entity_id
_entity_poly.type
_entity_poly.pdbx_seq_one_letter_code
_entity_poly.pdbx_strand_id
1 'polypeptide(L)' 'MKRYILATVIASIIAAPAMALAAGNNILSVHILDQQTGKPAPGVEVVLEQKKDNGWAQLNTGHTDQGWAY' A
#
# COMPACT_ATOMS: atom_id res chain seq x y z
N MET A 1 26.10 38.15 18.02
CA MET A 1 26.44 37.39 16.79
C MET A 1 26.45 35.87 17.02
N LYS A 2 27.19 35.34 18.02
CA LYS A 2 27.30 33.88 18.26
C LYS A 2 26.00 33.15 18.66
N ARG A 3 25.07 33.83 19.35
CA ARG A 3 23.77 33.26 19.78
C ARG A 3 22.79 33.05 18.61
N TYR A 4 22.88 33.88 17.58
CA TYR A 4 22.04 33.78 16.39
C TYR A 4 22.53 32.67 15.45
N ILE A 5 23.85 32.41 15.43
CA ILE A 5 24.44 31.29 14.68
C ILE A 5 23.96 29.95 15.25
N LEU A 6 23.93 29.80 16.59
CA LEU A 6 23.35 28.60 17.22
C LEU A 6 21.85 28.45 16.88
N ALA A 7 21.09 29.53 16.87
CA ALA A 7 19.66 29.49 16.56
C ALA A 7 19.38 29.04 15.11
N THR A 8 20.22 29.45 14.14
CA THR A 8 20.11 28.99 12.75
C THR A 8 20.52 27.53 12.54
N VAL A 9 21.48 27.00 13.32
CA VAL A 9 21.91 25.59 13.22
C VAL A 9 20.87 24.63 13.80
N ILE A 10 20.12 25.04 14.83
CA ILE A 10 19.05 24.21 15.41
C ILE A 10 17.82 24.17 14.48
N ALA A 11 17.53 25.27 13.77
CA ALA A 11 16.40 25.34 12.84
C ALA A 11 16.59 24.46 11.59
N SER A 12 17.82 24.12 11.20
CA SER A 12 18.08 23.30 10.00
C SER A 12 17.95 21.78 10.22
N ILE A 13 17.71 21.31 11.44
CA ILE A 13 17.58 19.86 11.75
C ILE A 13 16.16 19.32 11.47
N ILE A 14 15.15 20.18 11.30
CA ILE A 14 13.75 19.76 11.10
C ILE A 14 13.42 19.53 9.61
N ALA A 15 14.33 19.87 8.69
CA ALA A 15 14.10 19.80 7.25
C ALA A 15 14.75 18.57 6.58
N ALA A 16 14.46 17.35 7.05
CA ALA A 16 14.71 16.12 6.30
C ALA A 16 13.91 14.93 6.88
N PRO A 17 13.43 14.01 6.04
CA PRO A 17 12.50 14.17 4.94
C PRO A 17 11.12 13.57 5.34
N ALA A 18 10.01 14.24 5.02
CA ALA A 18 8.67 13.63 5.10
C ALA A 18 8.43 12.56 4.00
N MET A 19 9.50 11.99 3.44
CA MET A 19 9.47 10.98 2.39
C MET A 19 9.61 9.57 3.00
N ALA A 20 8.82 9.27 4.02
CA ALA A 20 8.81 7.95 4.67
C ALA A 20 7.44 7.26 4.60
N LEU A 21 6.56 7.67 3.68
CA LEU A 21 5.18 7.16 3.58
C LEU A 21 4.74 6.81 2.15
N ALA A 22 5.68 6.54 1.23
CA ALA A 22 5.35 6.10 -0.13
C ALA A 22 5.63 4.60 -0.39
N ALA A 23 5.90 3.82 0.66
CA ALA A 23 5.93 2.37 0.59
C ALA A 23 4.59 1.83 1.12
N GLY A 24 3.63 1.63 0.23
CA GLY A 24 2.45 0.79 0.49
C GLY A 24 1.13 1.53 0.68
N ASN A 25 0.59 2.14 -0.38
CA ASN A 25 -0.83 2.54 -0.43
C ASN A 25 -1.78 1.32 -0.56
N ASN A 26 -1.29 0.09 -0.42
CA ASN A 26 -2.10 -1.12 -0.49
C ASN A 26 -2.33 -1.70 0.92
N ILE A 27 -3.53 -1.49 1.45
CA ILE A 27 -3.93 -1.97 2.78
C ILE A 27 -4.44 -3.42 2.77
N LEU A 28 -4.65 -4.02 1.59
CA LEU A 28 -5.22 -5.36 1.44
C LEU A 28 -4.73 -6.03 0.15
N SER A 29 -3.86 -7.04 0.31
CA SER A 29 -3.35 -7.86 -0.80
C SER A 29 -4.02 -9.23 -0.83
N VAL A 30 -4.18 -9.76 -2.03
CA VAL A 30 -4.70 -11.11 -2.31
C VAL A 30 -3.80 -11.83 -3.31
N HIS A 31 -3.71 -13.14 -3.20
CA HIS A 31 -3.04 -14.01 -4.17
C HIS A 31 -3.84 -15.31 -4.31
N ILE A 32 -3.78 -15.94 -5.48
CA ILE A 32 -4.47 -17.20 -5.75
C ILE A 32 -3.45 -18.22 -6.25
N LEU A 33 -3.44 -19.38 -5.59
CA LEU A 33 -2.62 -20.53 -5.94
C LEU A 33 -3.50 -21.61 -6.56
N ASP A 34 -3.16 -22.04 -7.77
CA ASP A 34 -3.71 -23.25 -8.36
C ASP A 34 -3.00 -24.48 -7.78
N GLN A 35 -3.74 -25.26 -7.00
CA GLN A 35 -3.22 -26.46 -6.32
C GLN A 35 -3.01 -27.66 -7.27
N GLN A 36 -3.61 -27.67 -8.47
CA GLN A 36 -3.37 -28.72 -9.46
C GLN A 36 -1.97 -28.60 -10.05
N THR A 37 -1.51 -27.37 -10.27
CA THR A 37 -0.23 -27.07 -10.91
C THR A 37 0.86 -26.60 -9.94
N GLY A 38 0.47 -26.17 -8.73
CA GLY A 38 1.37 -25.59 -7.73
C GLY A 38 1.89 -24.21 -8.10
N LYS A 39 1.19 -23.49 -8.99
CA LYS A 39 1.60 -22.18 -9.55
C LYS A 39 0.55 -21.10 -9.27
N PRO A 40 0.92 -19.80 -9.35
CA PRO A 40 -0.06 -18.72 -9.28
C PRO A 40 -1.12 -18.88 -10.37
N ALA A 41 -2.34 -18.45 -10.07
CA ALA A 41 -3.44 -18.43 -11.01
C ALA A 41 -3.63 -17.00 -11.58
N PRO A 42 -3.04 -16.67 -12.75
CA PRO A 42 -3.16 -15.33 -13.33
C PRO A 42 -4.53 -15.10 -13.97
N GLY A 43 -4.95 -13.83 -14.02
CA GLY A 43 -6.16 -13.41 -14.75
C GLY A 43 -7.47 -13.77 -14.05
N VAL A 44 -7.44 -14.12 -12.77
CA VAL A 44 -8.66 -14.38 -11.99
C VAL A 44 -9.22 -13.05 -11.52
N GLU A 45 -10.48 -12.77 -11.84
CA GLU A 45 -11.19 -11.58 -11.35
C GLU A 45 -11.41 -11.68 -9.83
N VAL A 46 -11.07 -10.60 -9.13
CA VAL A 46 -11.29 -10.45 -7.69
C VAL A 46 -12.07 -9.18 -7.44
N VAL A 47 -13.20 -9.31 -6.74
CA VAL A 47 -14.05 -8.20 -6.31
C VAL A 47 -13.87 -7.98 -4.82
N LEU A 48 -13.56 -6.75 -4.42
CA LEU A 48 -13.53 -6.32 -3.03
C LEU A 48 -14.85 -5.66 -2.68
N GLU A 49 -15.56 -6.21 -1.71
CA GLU A 49 -16.80 -5.65 -1.19
C GLU A 49 -16.68 -5.34 0.31
N GLN A 50 -17.44 -4.35 0.75
CA GLN A 50 -17.62 -4.05 2.16
C GLN A 50 -19.09 -4.20 2.53
N LYS A 51 -19.34 -4.91 3.63
CA LYS A 51 -20.68 -5.02 4.21
C LYS A 51 -21.17 -3.64 4.64
N LYS A 52 -22.36 -3.27 4.19
CA LYS A 52 -23.10 -2.05 4.57
C LYS A 52 -24.46 -2.50 5.07
N ASP A 53 -25.02 -1.89 6.12
CA ASP A 53 -26.35 -2.18 6.66
C ASP A 53 -26.86 -3.62 6.38
N ASN A 54 -27.75 -3.78 5.38
CA ASN A 54 -28.34 -5.05 4.95
C ASN A 54 -27.83 -5.58 3.60
N GLY A 55 -26.66 -5.13 3.12
CA GLY A 55 -26.10 -5.51 1.83
C GLY A 55 -24.58 -5.43 1.73
N TRP A 56 -24.08 -5.56 0.51
CA TRP A 56 -22.67 -5.45 0.16
C TRP A 56 -22.49 -4.33 -0.85
N ALA A 57 -21.45 -3.53 -0.66
CA ALA A 57 -21.05 -2.48 -1.60
C ALA A 57 -19.69 -2.83 -2.18
N GLN A 58 -19.61 -2.98 -3.50
CA GLN A 58 -18.35 -3.15 -4.20
C GLN A 58 -17.49 -1.89 -4.04
N LEU A 59 -16.25 -2.10 -3.59
CA LEU A 59 -15.24 -1.07 -3.40
C LEU A 59 -14.21 -1.07 -4.52
N ASN A 60 -13.83 -2.26 -5.02
CA ASN A 60 -12.83 -2.39 -6.07
C ASN A 60 -13.01 -3.70 -6.86
N THR A 61 -12.43 -3.76 -8.05
CA THR A 61 -12.24 -4.99 -8.85
C THR A 61 -10.83 -5.00 -9.45
N GLY A 62 -10.27 -6.18 -9.64
CA GLY A 62 -8.96 -6.37 -10.24
C GLY A 62 -8.78 -7.79 -10.74
N HIS A 63 -7.68 -8.05 -11.45
CA HIS A 63 -7.30 -9.40 -11.87
C HIS A 63 -5.97 -9.77 -11.23
N THR A 64 -5.77 -11.04 -10.88
CA THR A 64 -4.47 -11.53 -10.40
C THR A 64 -3.39 -11.42 -11.49
N ASP A 65 -2.17 -11.09 -11.11
CA ASP A 65 -1.03 -11.02 -12.02
C ASP A 65 -0.38 -12.40 -12.24
N GLN A 66 0.76 -12.40 -12.95
CA GLN A 66 1.52 -13.62 -13.25
C GLN A 66 2.35 -14.15 -12.07
N GLY A 67 2.41 -13.40 -10.96
CA GLY A 67 3.32 -13.64 -9.84
C GLY A 67 2.62 -14.07 -8.55
N TRP A 68 3.41 -14.13 -7.48
CA TRP A 68 2.93 -14.47 -6.13
C TRP A 68 2.52 -13.24 -5.31
N ALA A 69 2.66 -12.02 -5.84
CA ALA A 69 2.46 -10.79 -5.07
C ALA A 69 2.17 -9.55 -5.92
N TYR A 70 1.28 -8.70 -5.40
CA TYR A 70 1.22 -7.24 -5.61
C TYR A 70 1.79 -6.51 -4.40
#